data_AF-A0A173W0K9-F1
#
_entry.id   AF-A0A173W0K9-F1
#
_cell.length_a   1.000
_cell.length_b   1.000
_cell.length_c   1.000
_cell.angle_alpha   90.00
_cell.angle_beta   90.00
_cell.angle_gamma   90.00
#
_symmetry.space_group_name_H-M   'P 1'
#
loop_
_entity.id
_entity.type
_entity.pdbx_description
1 polymer ?
#
loop_
_entity_poly.entity_id
_entity_poly.type
_entity_poly.pdbx_seq_one_letter_code
_entity_poly.pdbx_strand_id
1 'polypeptide(L)'
;MGKLMKYEWKKQRTSRMIVMVALAVCVLTFFGGMLVEKDALMGISATLLLVGSFFVVFYMGIESILILNRDLKTKQSYMIWMTPKSVWEILGAKFVVAIAQMFFVFALYAIAGLLCFVGTIQYVGELGNVFAIIRDSFIRVSGEGQLIAQIIWNLLCIFVGWTEVVMVGYLAVIVSRTILRDSKYAGGISIVAFFVITFIIEKIYNLISNVLPNVEVAGNSFFGVGYLVYYIIICVAVFLLSGWMADKKLSV
;
A
#
# COMPACT_ATOMS: atom_id res chain seq x y z
N MET A 1 9.05 -18.35 -11.87
CA MET A 1 8.60 -17.47 -10.75
C MET A 1 7.88 -18.12 -9.55
N GLY A 2 6.85 -18.97 -9.68
CA GLY A 2 5.96 -19.32 -8.54
C GLY A 2 6.61 -19.91 -7.26
N LYS A 3 7.71 -20.66 -7.38
CA LYS A 3 8.48 -21.16 -6.22
C LYS A 3 9.20 -20.03 -5.45
N LEU A 4 9.71 -19.02 -6.16
CA LEU A 4 10.31 -17.83 -5.55
C LEU A 4 9.26 -16.97 -4.84
N MET A 5 8.08 -16.80 -5.45
CA MET A 5 6.98 -16.07 -4.80
C MET A 5 6.56 -16.72 -3.49
N LYS A 6 6.44 -18.06 -3.45
CA LYS A 6 6.17 -18.81 -2.21
C LYS A 6 7.25 -18.59 -1.15
N TYR A 7 8.51 -18.50 -1.54
CA TYR A 7 9.62 -18.24 -0.64
C TYR A 7 9.53 -16.84 -0.01
N GLU A 8 9.36 -15.80 -0.82
CA GLU A 8 9.22 -14.41 -0.35
C GLU A 8 7.97 -14.25 0.53
N TRP A 9 6.85 -14.89 0.15
CA TRP A 9 5.61 -14.88 0.93
C TRP A 9 5.75 -15.54 2.31
N LYS A 10 6.61 -16.56 2.42
CA LYS A 10 6.91 -17.22 3.69
C LYS A 10 7.83 -16.36 4.57
N LYS A 11 8.73 -15.60 3.96
CA LYS A 11 9.67 -14.71 4.65
C LYS A 11 8.97 -13.58 5.41
N GLN A 12 7.88 -13.06 4.86
CA GLN A 12 7.04 -12.01 5.47
C GLN A 12 5.96 -12.55 6.41
N ARG A 13 5.93 -13.88 6.68
CA ARG A 13 4.85 -14.52 7.44
C ARG A 13 4.74 -14.00 8.87
N THR A 14 5.85 -13.84 9.59
CA THR A 14 5.83 -13.45 11.01
C THR A 14 5.23 -12.06 11.20
N SER A 15 5.69 -11.10 10.39
CA SER A 15 5.18 -9.73 10.39
C SER A 15 3.68 -9.67 10.04
N ARG A 16 3.27 -10.38 8.98
CA ARG A 16 1.86 -10.49 8.61
C ARG A 16 1.00 -11.10 9.71
N MET A 17 1.51 -12.10 10.44
CA MET A 17 0.79 -12.70 11.56
C MET A 17 0.58 -11.69 12.70
N ILE A 18 1.58 -10.88 13.04
CA ILE A 18 1.45 -9.85 14.08
C ILE A 18 0.36 -8.84 13.71
N VAL A 19 0.37 -8.36 12.46
CA VAL A 19 -0.65 -7.43 11.94
C VAL A 19 -2.05 -8.06 11.99
N MET A 20 -2.19 -9.31 11.58
CA MET A 20 -3.49 -10.02 11.62
C MET A 20 -3.99 -10.24 13.05
N VAL A 21 -3.11 -10.54 14.00
CA VAL A 21 -3.47 -10.67 15.41
C VAL A 21 -3.93 -9.32 15.97
N ALA A 22 -3.22 -8.23 15.66
CA ALA A 22 -3.62 -6.89 16.09
C ALA A 22 -5.00 -6.51 15.53
N LEU A 23 -5.26 -6.77 14.24
CA LEU A 23 -6.58 -6.57 13.63
C LEU A 23 -7.66 -7.40 14.33
N ALA A 24 -7.40 -8.69 14.58
CA ALA A 24 -8.35 -9.58 15.25
C ALA A 24 -8.68 -9.09 16.66
N VAL A 25 -7.69 -8.66 17.44
CA VAL A 25 -7.91 -8.10 18.78
C VAL A 25 -8.80 -6.87 18.70
N CYS A 26 -8.54 -5.94 17.79
CA CYS A 26 -9.34 -4.73 17.65
C CYS A 26 -10.80 -5.03 17.29
N VAL A 27 -11.03 -5.94 16.33
CA VAL A 27 -12.38 -6.35 15.92
C VAL A 27 -13.11 -7.07 17.06
N LEU A 28 -12.44 -7.95 17.79
CA LEU A 28 -13.03 -8.65 18.94
C LEU A 28 -13.36 -7.68 20.08
N THR A 29 -12.50 -6.70 20.36
CA THR A 29 -12.80 -5.67 21.37
C THR A 29 -13.95 -4.77 20.95
N PHE A 30 -14.13 -4.53 19.65
CA PHE A 30 -15.25 -3.76 19.12
C PHE A 30 -16.57 -4.51 19.31
N PHE A 31 -16.66 -5.76 18.84
CA PHE A 31 -17.87 -6.58 19.02
C PHE A 31 -18.13 -6.93 20.49
N GLY A 32 -17.08 -7.18 21.28
CA GLY A 32 -17.21 -7.36 22.73
C GLY A 32 -17.72 -6.09 23.43
N GLY A 33 -17.28 -4.91 22.98
CA GLY A 33 -17.81 -3.62 23.44
C GLY A 33 -19.29 -3.45 23.11
N MET A 34 -19.73 -3.89 21.93
CA MET A 34 -21.16 -3.92 21.56
C MET A 34 -21.98 -4.84 22.46
N LEU A 35 -21.49 -6.05 22.75
CA LEU A 35 -22.21 -7.02 23.58
C LEU A 35 -22.35 -6.59 25.04
N VAL A 36 -21.41 -5.79 25.54
CA VAL A 36 -21.39 -5.28 26.93
C VAL A 36 -21.97 -3.86 26.99
N GLU A 37 -22.48 -3.33 25.87
CA GLU A 37 -23.06 -1.97 25.75
C GLU A 37 -22.12 -0.86 26.29
N LYS A 38 -20.82 -1.01 26.03
CA LYS A 38 -19.79 -0.06 26.45
C LYS A 38 -19.33 0.80 25.27
N ASP A 39 -20.00 1.92 25.07
CA ASP A 39 -19.73 2.89 24.01
C ASP A 39 -18.26 3.34 23.94
N ALA A 40 -17.63 3.52 25.10
CA ALA A 40 -16.22 3.91 25.19
C ALA A 40 -15.29 2.85 24.58
N LEU A 41 -15.56 1.56 24.80
CA LEU A 41 -14.73 0.48 24.25
C LEU A 41 -14.92 0.35 22.73
N MET A 42 -16.14 0.54 22.24
CA MET A 42 -16.44 0.58 20.80
C MET A 42 -15.75 1.76 20.12
N GLY A 43 -15.84 2.96 20.70
CA GLY A 43 -15.21 4.16 20.15
C GLY A 43 -13.69 4.07 20.11
N ILE A 44 -13.07 3.57 21.19
CA ILE A 44 -11.61 3.38 21.25
C ILE A 44 -11.15 2.35 20.22
N SER A 45 -11.82 1.20 20.11
CA SER A 45 -11.46 0.14 19.16
C SER A 45 -11.67 0.57 17.70
N ALA A 46 -12.74 1.31 17.39
CA ALA A 46 -12.96 1.88 16.05
C ALA A 46 -11.90 2.92 15.69
N THR A 47 -11.53 3.79 16.63
CA THR A 47 -10.46 4.79 16.43
C THR A 47 -9.10 4.09 16.22
N LEU A 48 -8.82 3.05 17.01
CA LEU A 48 -7.61 2.25 16.90
C LEU A 48 -7.54 1.50 15.56
N LEU A 49 -8.67 1.00 15.04
CA LEU A 49 -8.74 0.39 13.71
C LEU A 49 -8.47 1.42 12.61
N LEU A 50 -9.05 2.61 12.70
CA LEU A 50 -8.87 3.67 11.72
C LEU A 50 -7.40 4.12 11.70
N VAL A 51 -6.85 4.51 12.85
CA VAL A 51 -5.44 4.94 12.97
C VAL A 51 -4.49 3.79 12.62
N GLY A 52 -4.78 2.60 13.13
CA GLY A 52 -4.01 1.38 12.87
C GLY A 52 -3.96 1.02 11.39
N SER A 53 -5.04 1.25 10.63
CA SER A 53 -5.07 0.98 9.19
C SER A 53 -4.02 1.79 8.42
N PHE A 54 -3.83 3.07 8.76
CA PHE A 54 -2.79 3.89 8.17
C PHE A 54 -1.40 3.35 8.52
N PHE A 55 -1.10 3.18 9.81
CA PHE A 55 0.23 2.72 10.24
C PHE A 55 0.61 1.35 9.71
N VAL A 56 -0.35 0.44 9.60
CA VAL A 56 -0.11 -0.91 9.06
C VAL A 56 0.22 -0.85 7.59
N VAL A 57 -0.49 -0.07 6.77
CA VAL A 57 -0.18 0.09 5.35
C VAL A 57 1.24 0.66 5.17
N PHE A 58 1.61 1.67 5.97
CA PHE A 58 2.97 2.21 6.01
C PHE A 58 4.02 1.15 6.37
N TYR A 59 3.78 0.42 7.47
CA TYR A 59 4.69 -0.59 7.98
C TYR A 59 4.92 -1.72 6.97
N MET A 60 3.87 -2.22 6.31
CA MET A 60 3.98 -3.25 5.28
C MET A 60 4.77 -2.76 4.06
N GLY A 61 4.60 -1.49 3.68
CA GLY A 61 5.40 -0.82 2.65
C GLY A 61 6.88 -0.81 3.00
N ILE A 62 7.23 -0.28 4.18
CA ILE A 62 8.61 -0.13 4.64
C ILE A 62 9.28 -1.51 4.85
N GLU A 63 8.58 -2.47 5.44
CA GLU A 63 9.12 -3.83 5.63
C GLU A 63 9.53 -4.45 4.29
N SER A 64 8.69 -4.29 3.26
CA SER A 64 8.97 -4.84 1.93
C SER A 64 10.29 -4.29 1.36
N ILE A 65 10.54 -2.97 1.50
CA ILE A 65 11.75 -2.26 1.10
C ILE A 65 12.96 -2.71 1.95
N LEU A 66 12.79 -2.84 3.26
CA LEU A 66 13.84 -3.28 4.18
C LEU A 66 14.29 -4.72 3.90
N ILE A 67 13.36 -5.60 3.55
CA ILE A 67 13.69 -6.97 3.14
C ILE A 67 14.56 -6.96 1.88
N LEU A 68 14.23 -6.13 0.87
CA LEU A 68 15.09 -6.00 -0.31
C LEU A 68 16.47 -5.45 0.07
N ASN A 69 16.54 -4.40 0.89
CA ASN A 69 17.81 -3.81 1.31
C ASN A 69 18.67 -4.81 2.10
N ARG A 70 18.06 -5.64 2.95
CA ARG A 70 18.75 -6.70 3.68
C ARG A 70 19.26 -7.77 2.72
N ASP A 71 18.46 -8.13 1.72
CA ASP A 71 18.82 -9.14 0.73
C ASP A 71 19.97 -8.73 -0.18
N LEU A 72 20.11 -7.42 -0.43
CA LEU A 72 21.26 -6.85 -1.14
C LEU A 72 22.49 -6.66 -0.23
N LYS A 73 22.31 -6.67 1.10
CA LYS A 73 23.40 -6.46 2.07
C LYS A 73 24.03 -7.76 2.57
N THR A 74 23.26 -8.83 2.72
CA THR A 74 23.74 -10.06 3.39
C THR A 74 24.26 -11.08 2.39
N LYS A 75 25.44 -11.66 2.69
CA LYS A 75 26.09 -12.68 1.85
C LYS A 75 25.22 -13.92 1.59
N GLN A 76 24.33 -14.28 2.52
CA GLN A 76 23.39 -15.42 2.34
C GLN A 76 22.29 -15.15 1.31
N SER A 77 21.87 -13.90 1.12
CA SER A 77 20.89 -13.54 0.09
C SER A 77 21.53 -13.23 -1.25
N TYR A 78 22.83 -12.88 -1.29
CA TYR A 78 23.61 -12.78 -2.53
C TYR A 78 23.60 -14.12 -3.32
N MET A 79 23.52 -15.26 -2.62
CA MET A 79 23.39 -16.58 -3.25
C MET A 79 22.10 -16.74 -4.06
N ILE A 80 21.01 -16.04 -3.71
CA ILE A 80 19.77 -16.04 -4.50
C ILE A 80 20.00 -15.35 -5.85
N TRP A 81 20.81 -14.30 -5.87
CA TRP A 81 21.19 -13.56 -7.09
C TRP A 81 22.23 -14.31 -7.94
N MET A 82 22.90 -15.31 -7.37
CA MET A 82 23.82 -16.23 -8.07
C MET A 82 23.12 -17.50 -8.58
N THR A 83 21.81 -17.66 -8.37
CA THR A 83 21.07 -18.81 -8.96
C THR A 83 20.96 -18.65 -10.48
N PRO A 84 20.84 -19.74 -11.26
CA PRO A 84 20.64 -19.69 -12.71
C PRO A 84 19.19 -19.27 -13.06
N LYS A 85 18.74 -18.16 -12.47
CA LYS A 85 17.45 -17.53 -12.63
C LYS A 85 17.69 -16.07 -12.97
N SER A 86 16.90 -15.52 -13.89
CA SER A 86 17.10 -14.15 -14.32
C SER A 86 16.83 -13.17 -13.18
N VAL A 87 17.58 -12.08 -13.14
CA VAL A 87 17.40 -10.96 -12.21
C VAL A 87 15.95 -10.43 -12.26
N TRP A 88 15.36 -10.42 -13.45
CA TRP A 88 13.95 -10.09 -13.70
C TRP A 88 12.96 -11.03 -13.02
N GLU A 89 13.23 -12.34 -12.99
CA GLU A 89 12.37 -13.29 -12.27
C GLU A 89 12.45 -13.11 -10.74
N ILE A 90 13.63 -12.77 -10.22
CA ILE A 90 13.85 -12.57 -8.77
C ILE A 90 13.21 -11.26 -8.32
N LEU A 91 13.49 -10.15 -9.01
CA LEU A 91 12.87 -8.85 -8.73
C LEU A 91 11.37 -8.90 -8.94
N GLY A 92 10.90 -9.43 -10.08
CA GLY A 92 9.49 -9.60 -10.38
C GLY A 92 8.75 -10.34 -9.28
N ALA A 93 9.31 -11.44 -8.76
CA ALA A 93 8.71 -12.16 -7.65
C ALA A 93 8.59 -11.30 -6.38
N LYS A 94 9.60 -10.47 -6.05
CA LYS A 94 9.54 -9.57 -4.89
C LYS A 94 8.47 -8.49 -5.04
N PHE A 95 8.43 -7.83 -6.21
CA PHE A 95 7.43 -6.81 -6.52
C PHE A 95 6.01 -7.37 -6.46
N VAL A 96 5.76 -8.51 -7.12
CA VAL A 96 4.43 -9.15 -7.13
C VAL A 96 4.01 -9.60 -5.72
N VAL A 97 4.94 -10.17 -4.94
CA VAL A 97 4.66 -10.57 -3.55
C VAL A 97 4.39 -9.35 -2.68
N ALA A 98 5.13 -8.26 -2.83
CA ALA A 98 4.91 -7.02 -2.08
C ALA A 98 3.53 -6.42 -2.39
N ILE A 99 3.16 -6.30 -3.67
CA ILE A 99 1.85 -5.82 -4.11
C ILE A 99 0.73 -6.73 -3.60
N ALA A 100 0.86 -8.06 -3.80
CA ALA A 100 -0.13 -9.02 -3.34
C ALA A 100 -0.30 -9.01 -1.82
N GLN A 101 0.79 -8.84 -1.08
CA GLN A 101 0.77 -8.76 0.38
C GLN A 101 0.08 -7.47 0.85
N MET A 102 0.38 -6.34 0.23
CA MET A 102 -0.29 -5.07 0.55
C MET A 102 -1.78 -5.14 0.23
N PHE A 103 -2.14 -5.69 -0.93
CA PHE A 103 -3.52 -5.89 -1.32
C PHE A 103 -4.28 -6.75 -0.30
N PHE A 104 -3.67 -7.86 0.13
CA PHE A 104 -4.26 -8.75 1.12
C PHE A 104 -4.52 -8.05 2.47
N VAL A 105 -3.54 -7.32 3.01
CA VAL A 105 -3.70 -6.60 4.27
C VAL A 105 -4.68 -5.45 4.14
N PHE A 106 -4.61 -4.68 3.05
CA PHE A 106 -5.52 -3.58 2.76
C PHE A 106 -6.97 -4.06 2.68
N ALA A 107 -7.22 -5.14 1.94
CA ALA A 107 -8.56 -5.72 1.82
C ALA A 107 -9.12 -6.18 3.18
N LEU A 108 -8.30 -6.83 4.02
CA LEU A 108 -8.73 -7.24 5.36
C LEU A 108 -9.09 -6.06 6.26
N TYR A 109 -8.28 -5.00 6.26
CA TYR A 109 -8.57 -3.79 7.04
C TYR A 109 -9.83 -3.07 6.52
N ALA A 110 -10.01 -3.00 5.20
CA ALA A 110 -11.21 -2.43 4.59
C ALA A 110 -12.48 -3.23 4.98
N ILE A 111 -12.43 -4.56 4.92
CA ILE A 111 -13.53 -5.43 5.35
C ILE A 111 -13.81 -5.26 6.84
N ALA A 112 -12.76 -5.25 7.69
CA ALA A 112 -12.92 -5.03 9.13
C ALA A 112 -13.55 -3.66 9.45
N GLY A 113 -13.15 -2.62 8.74
CA GLY A 113 -13.73 -1.28 8.85
C GLY A 113 -15.22 -1.27 8.46
N LEU A 114 -15.57 -1.90 7.35
CA LEU A 114 -16.97 -2.03 6.91
C LEU A 114 -17.81 -2.84 7.90
N LEU A 115 -17.27 -3.93 8.46
CA LEU A 115 -17.95 -4.73 9.47
C LEU A 115 -18.22 -3.94 10.76
N CYS A 116 -17.23 -3.17 11.24
CA CYS A 116 -17.41 -2.33 12.42
C CYS A 116 -18.44 -1.21 12.14
N PHE A 117 -18.41 -0.64 10.94
CA PHE A 117 -19.40 0.36 10.52
C PHE A 117 -20.83 -0.22 10.52
N VAL A 118 -21.03 -1.38 9.90
CA VAL A 118 -22.34 -2.08 9.95
C VAL A 118 -22.74 -2.41 11.39
N GLY A 119 -21.79 -2.85 12.23
CA GLY A 119 -22.02 -3.10 13.65
C GLY A 119 -22.50 -1.87 14.41
N THR A 120 -21.89 -0.69 14.18
CA THR A 120 -22.37 0.56 14.79
C THR A 120 -23.79 0.92 14.34
N ILE A 121 -24.13 0.68 13.07
CA ILE A 121 -25.47 0.94 12.54
C ILE A 121 -26.51 0.06 13.24
N GLN A 122 -26.20 -1.21 13.48
CA GLN A 122 -27.09 -2.13 14.18
C GLN A 122 -27.24 -1.80 15.67
N TYR A 123 -26.16 -1.33 16.32
CA TYR A 123 -26.16 -0.98 17.74
C TYR A 123 -26.98 0.27 18.07
N VAL A 124 -26.84 1.33 17.27
CA VAL A 124 -27.47 2.64 17.56
C VAL A 124 -29.00 2.60 17.37
N GLY A 125 -29.56 1.59 16.68
CA GLY A 125 -31.01 1.40 16.52
C GLY A 125 -31.74 2.47 15.69
N GLU A 126 -31.16 3.67 15.55
CA GLU A 126 -31.62 4.76 14.70
C GLU A 126 -31.13 4.58 13.27
N LEU A 127 -31.59 3.51 12.62
CA LEU A 127 -31.41 3.27 11.18
C LEU A 127 -31.88 4.46 10.32
N GLY A 128 -32.78 5.31 10.84
CA GLY A 128 -33.32 6.47 10.14
C GLY A 128 -32.43 7.70 10.16
N ASN A 129 -31.98 8.16 11.33
CA ASN A 129 -31.36 9.49 11.48
C ASN A 129 -29.88 9.51 11.10
N VAL A 130 -29.08 8.54 11.56
CA VAL A 130 -27.64 8.51 11.23
C VAL A 130 -27.43 8.15 9.75
N PHE A 131 -28.22 7.22 9.23
CA PHE A 131 -28.21 6.89 7.80
C PHE A 131 -28.67 8.08 6.96
N ALA A 132 -29.72 8.82 7.37
CA ALA A 132 -30.15 10.02 6.67
C ALA A 132 -29.11 11.15 6.72
N ILE A 133 -28.45 11.39 7.85
CA ILE A 133 -27.43 12.45 7.99
C ILE A 133 -26.15 12.11 7.22
N ILE A 134 -25.68 10.87 7.29
CA ILE A 134 -24.50 10.42 6.52
C ILE A 134 -24.86 10.41 5.03
N ARG A 135 -26.03 9.89 4.66
CA ARG A 135 -26.54 9.92 3.28
C ARG A 135 -26.69 11.35 2.78
N ASP A 136 -27.26 12.29 3.54
CA ASP A 136 -27.40 13.69 3.12
C ASP A 136 -26.05 14.40 3.02
N SER A 137 -25.16 14.18 3.98
CA SER A 137 -23.82 14.77 3.99
C SER A 137 -22.95 14.21 2.86
N PHE A 138 -23.12 12.93 2.51
CA PHE A 138 -22.41 12.29 1.39
C PHE A 138 -23.09 12.54 0.04
N ILE A 139 -24.41 12.54 -0.07
CA ILE A 139 -25.12 12.85 -1.33
C ILE A 139 -24.84 14.31 -1.73
N ARG A 140 -24.78 15.25 -0.78
CA ARG A 140 -24.33 16.64 -1.05
C ARG A 140 -22.91 16.72 -1.59
N VAL A 141 -22.04 15.78 -1.23
CA VAL A 141 -20.63 15.75 -1.68
C VAL A 141 -20.48 14.95 -2.97
N SER A 142 -21.25 13.88 -3.18
CA SER A 142 -21.01 12.82 -4.16
C SER A 142 -21.97 12.79 -5.37
N GLY A 143 -23.13 13.45 -5.32
CA GLY A 143 -24.18 13.31 -6.33
C GLY A 143 -24.94 11.97 -6.24
N GLU A 144 -26.19 11.95 -6.69
CA GLU A 144 -27.09 10.80 -6.54
C GLU A 144 -26.59 9.56 -7.31
N GLY A 145 -26.42 8.43 -6.59
CA GLY A 145 -26.47 7.08 -7.18
C GLY A 145 -25.17 6.28 -7.33
N GLN A 146 -23.96 6.87 -7.20
CA GLN A 146 -22.68 6.16 -7.44
C GLN A 146 -21.72 6.09 -6.24
N LEU A 147 -22.24 6.27 -5.02
CA LEU A 147 -21.45 6.42 -3.79
C LEU A 147 -20.52 5.21 -3.51
N ILE A 148 -21.03 3.98 -3.67
CA ILE A 148 -20.22 2.76 -3.49
C ILE A 148 -19.10 2.70 -4.54
N ALA A 149 -19.40 3.05 -5.80
CA ALA A 149 -18.43 3.07 -6.88
C ALA A 149 -17.32 4.11 -6.62
N GLN A 150 -17.67 5.29 -6.10
CA GLN A 150 -16.70 6.33 -5.73
C GLN A 150 -15.81 5.92 -4.55
N ILE A 151 -16.36 5.29 -3.51
CA ILE A 151 -15.54 4.78 -2.39
C ILE A 151 -14.56 3.72 -2.90
N ILE A 152 -15.03 2.76 -3.71
CA ILE A 152 -14.17 1.74 -4.32
C ILE A 152 -13.09 2.40 -5.19
N TRP A 153 -13.47 3.39 -5.98
CA TRP A 153 -12.56 4.15 -6.83
C TRP A 153 -11.46 4.86 -6.03
N ASN A 154 -11.83 5.60 -4.99
CA ASN A 154 -10.87 6.30 -4.13
C ASN A 154 -9.94 5.33 -3.40
N LEU A 155 -10.46 4.22 -2.89
CA LEU A 155 -9.64 3.18 -2.26
C LEU A 155 -8.64 2.57 -3.25
N LEU A 156 -9.06 2.35 -4.50
CA LEU A 156 -8.19 1.87 -5.56
C LEU A 156 -7.10 2.88 -5.89
N CYS A 157 -7.43 4.18 -6.03
CA CYS A 157 -6.44 5.23 -6.27
C CYS A 157 -5.41 5.33 -5.14
N ILE A 158 -5.85 5.27 -3.88
CA ILE A 158 -4.96 5.25 -2.71
C ILE A 158 -4.05 4.03 -2.75
N PHE A 159 -4.59 2.85 -3.05
CA PHE A 159 -3.81 1.61 -3.15
C PHE A 159 -2.75 1.67 -4.27
N VAL A 160 -3.10 2.21 -5.44
CA VAL A 160 -2.17 2.39 -6.56
C VAL A 160 -1.09 3.42 -6.22
N GLY A 161 -1.45 4.55 -5.63
CA GLY A 161 -0.48 5.56 -5.18
C GLY A 161 0.49 4.99 -4.13
N TRP A 162 -0.01 4.21 -3.17
CA TRP A 162 0.84 3.56 -2.19
C TRP A 162 1.76 2.49 -2.81
N THR A 163 1.25 1.76 -3.81
CA THR A 163 2.06 0.81 -4.57
C THR A 163 3.23 1.52 -5.24
N GLU A 164 2.99 2.65 -5.90
CA GLU A 164 4.03 3.46 -6.53
C GLU A 164 5.12 3.86 -5.54
N VAL A 165 4.75 4.36 -4.36
CA VAL A 165 5.69 4.71 -3.28
C VAL A 165 6.62 3.54 -2.95
N VAL A 166 6.08 2.33 -2.84
CA VAL A 166 6.88 1.13 -2.58
C VAL A 166 7.79 0.79 -3.75
N MET A 167 7.31 0.91 -4.99
CA MET A 167 8.13 0.67 -6.18
C MET A 167 9.32 1.65 -6.24
N VAL A 168 9.08 2.92 -5.94
CA VAL A 168 10.12 3.96 -5.88
C VAL A 168 11.10 3.67 -4.75
N GLY A 169 10.63 3.19 -3.60
CA GLY A 169 11.48 2.72 -2.51
C GLY A 169 12.42 1.60 -2.94
N TYR A 170 11.93 0.64 -3.72
CA TYR A 170 12.76 -0.41 -4.30
C TYR A 170 13.80 0.12 -5.28
N LEU A 171 13.41 1.02 -6.18
CA LEU A 171 14.36 1.66 -7.10
C LEU A 171 15.44 2.43 -6.32
N ALA A 172 15.05 3.21 -5.32
CA ALA A 172 15.98 4.01 -4.50
C ALA A 172 17.00 3.13 -3.75
N VAL A 173 16.57 1.98 -3.23
CA VAL A 173 17.46 0.98 -2.61
C VAL A 173 18.41 0.38 -3.65
N ILE A 174 17.92 -0.01 -4.83
CA ILE A 174 18.75 -0.57 -5.91
C ILE A 174 19.78 0.47 -6.36
N VAL A 175 19.35 1.71 -6.65
CA VAL A 175 20.22 2.83 -7.04
C VAL A 175 21.33 3.04 -6.02
N SER A 176 20.98 3.16 -4.75
CA SER A 176 21.97 3.43 -3.70
C SER A 176 22.97 2.29 -3.53
N ARG A 177 22.53 1.05 -3.69
CA ARG A 177 23.39 -0.14 -3.65
C ARG A 177 24.28 -0.27 -4.87
N THR A 178 23.83 0.18 -6.04
CA THR A 178 24.66 0.19 -7.26
C THR A 178 25.72 1.29 -7.27
N ILE A 179 25.44 2.45 -6.66
CA ILE A 179 26.39 3.58 -6.61
C ILE A 179 27.40 3.40 -5.48
N LEU A 180 26.96 2.92 -4.31
CA LEU A 180 27.78 2.78 -3.12
C LEU A 180 28.00 1.31 -2.78
N ARG A 181 28.70 0.63 -3.68
CA ARG A 181 29.09 -0.77 -3.53
C ARG A 181 29.86 -0.91 -2.21
N ASP A 182 29.34 -1.75 -1.32
CA ASP A 182 29.89 -2.08 0.02
C ASP A 182 29.89 -0.98 1.11
N SER A 183 29.28 0.19 0.89
CA SER A 183 29.20 1.23 1.94
C SER A 183 28.14 0.91 3.00
N LYS A 184 28.51 1.09 4.28
CA LYS A 184 27.58 1.02 5.43
C LYS A 184 26.45 2.05 5.32
N TYR A 185 26.68 3.17 4.63
CA TYR A 185 25.75 4.30 4.51
C TYR A 185 24.75 4.17 3.35
N ALA A 186 24.87 3.13 2.50
CA ALA A 186 24.01 2.95 1.33
C ALA A 186 22.50 2.90 1.67
N GLY A 187 22.13 2.41 2.85
CA GLY A 187 20.74 2.42 3.32
C GLY A 187 20.21 3.78 3.76
N GLY A 188 21.07 4.67 4.26
CA GLY A 188 20.66 6.06 4.56
C GLY A 188 20.51 6.88 3.28
N ILE A 189 21.40 6.63 2.32
CA ILE A 189 21.39 7.34 1.02
C ILE A 189 20.18 6.92 0.17
N SER A 190 19.65 5.70 0.33
CA SER A 190 18.39 5.32 -0.29
C SER A 190 17.19 6.14 0.18
N ILE A 191 17.23 6.69 1.39
CA ILE A 191 16.15 7.58 1.88
C ILE A 191 16.19 8.91 1.11
N VAL A 192 17.39 9.48 0.93
CA VAL A 192 17.55 10.72 0.14
C VAL A 192 17.16 10.48 -1.31
N ALA A 193 17.63 9.37 -1.91
CA ALA A 193 17.28 9.01 -3.27
C ALA A 193 15.76 8.79 -3.44
N PHE A 194 15.09 8.19 -2.45
CA PHE A 194 13.64 8.04 -2.44
C PHE A 194 12.93 9.39 -2.56
N PHE A 195 13.23 10.35 -1.70
CA PHE A 195 12.60 11.67 -1.75
C PHE A 195 12.89 12.42 -3.06
N VAL A 196 14.11 12.30 -3.60
CA VAL A 196 14.47 12.93 -4.88
C VAL A 196 13.67 12.33 -6.04
N ILE A 197 13.56 10.99 -6.11
CA ILE A 197 12.80 10.33 -7.17
C ILE A 197 11.32 10.66 -7.06
N THR A 198 10.74 10.58 -5.85
CA THR A 198 9.34 10.96 -5.62
C THR A 198 9.08 12.41 -6.01
N PHE A 199 9.95 13.35 -5.64
CA PHE A 199 9.82 14.75 -6.04
C PHE A 199 9.83 14.94 -7.56
N ILE A 200 10.68 14.21 -8.28
CA ILE A 200 10.72 14.25 -9.76
C ILE A 200 9.42 13.72 -10.35
N ILE A 201 8.91 12.60 -9.85
CA ILE A 201 7.66 11.99 -10.31
C ILE A 201 6.50 12.97 -10.10
N GLU A 202 6.34 13.52 -8.90
CA GLU A 202 5.30 14.50 -8.60
C GLU A 202 5.40 15.77 -9.47
N LYS A 203 6.63 16.24 -9.76
CA LYS A 203 6.82 17.38 -10.67
C LYS A 203 6.40 17.05 -12.11
N ILE A 204 6.66 15.83 -12.58
CA ILE A 204 6.21 15.36 -13.89
C ILE A 204 4.68 15.25 -13.92
N TYR A 205 4.06 14.73 -12.87
CA TYR A 205 2.60 14.67 -12.75
C TYR A 205 1.96 16.06 -12.84
N ASN A 206 2.50 17.04 -12.10
CA ASN A 206 2.04 18.43 -12.15
C ASN A 206 2.19 19.05 -13.55
N LEU A 207 3.26 18.73 -14.25
CA LEU A 207 3.48 19.23 -15.62
C LEU A 207 2.50 18.63 -16.62
N ILE A 208 2.20 17.33 -16.50
CA ILE A 208 1.26 16.62 -17.38
C ILE A 208 -0.19 17.01 -17.08
N SER A 209 -0.57 17.12 -15.81
CA SER A 209 -1.93 17.52 -15.39
C SER A 209 -2.28 18.96 -15.75
N ASN A 210 -1.29 19.85 -15.87
CA ASN A 210 -1.51 21.20 -16.41
C ASN A 210 -1.79 21.23 -17.92
N VAL A 211 -1.43 20.16 -18.66
CA VAL A 211 -1.57 20.08 -20.12
C VAL A 211 -2.76 19.22 -20.55
N LEU A 212 -3.11 18.20 -19.78
CA LEU A 212 -4.27 17.33 -20.03
C LEU A 212 -5.41 17.69 -19.06
N PRO A 213 -6.63 18.01 -19.56
CA PRO A 213 -7.77 18.24 -18.67
C PRO A 213 -8.02 16.97 -17.84
N ASN A 214 -8.23 17.16 -16.53
CA ASN A 214 -8.63 16.07 -15.65
C ASN A 214 -9.95 15.48 -16.16
N VAL A 215 -9.88 14.28 -16.74
CA VAL A 215 -11.08 13.49 -17.03
C VAL A 215 -11.59 12.98 -15.68
N GLU A 216 -12.51 13.74 -15.11
CA GLU A 216 -13.23 13.38 -13.90
C GLU A 216 -14.10 12.14 -14.19
N VAL A 217 -14.07 11.17 -13.28
CA VAL A 217 -15.08 10.11 -13.28
C VAL A 217 -16.42 10.77 -12.99
N ALA A 218 -17.50 10.35 -13.66
CA ALA A 218 -18.83 10.86 -13.37
C ALA A 218 -19.13 10.78 -11.86
N GLY A 219 -19.40 11.94 -11.25
CA GLY A 219 -19.57 12.13 -9.81
C GLY A 219 -18.27 12.51 -9.11
N ASN A 220 -18.35 13.55 -8.27
CA ASN A 220 -17.26 14.23 -7.53
C ASN A 220 -16.28 13.29 -6.80
N SER A 221 -15.40 12.63 -7.54
CA SER A 221 -14.39 11.74 -7.01
C SER A 221 -13.13 12.56 -6.69
N PHE A 222 -12.50 12.30 -5.54
CA PHE A 222 -11.28 13.02 -5.15
C PHE A 222 -10.13 12.83 -6.14
N PHE A 223 -10.12 11.73 -6.90
CA PHE A 223 -9.11 11.41 -7.89
C PHE A 223 -9.73 11.14 -9.27
N GLY A 224 -9.27 11.84 -10.31
CA GLY A 224 -9.69 11.62 -11.70
C GLY A 224 -9.03 10.38 -12.32
N VAL A 225 -9.53 9.96 -13.50
CA VAL A 225 -8.98 8.80 -14.24
C VAL A 225 -7.51 8.99 -14.63
N GLY A 226 -7.13 10.23 -14.94
CA GLY A 226 -5.75 10.59 -15.28
C GLY A 226 -4.75 10.29 -14.17
N TYR A 227 -5.15 10.40 -12.91
CA TYR A 227 -4.31 10.06 -11.75
C TYR A 227 -3.92 8.57 -11.79
N LEU A 228 -4.91 7.69 -11.84
CA LEU A 228 -4.69 6.24 -11.82
C LEU A 228 -3.81 5.79 -12.99
N VAL A 229 -4.10 6.25 -14.21
CA VAL A 229 -3.34 5.90 -15.41
C VAL A 229 -1.88 6.34 -15.27
N TYR A 230 -1.64 7.55 -14.78
CA TYR A 230 -0.29 8.07 -14.56
C TYR A 230 0.51 7.19 -13.59
N TYR A 231 -0.03 6.90 -12.40
CA TYR A 231 0.69 6.11 -11.39
C TYR A 231 0.94 4.66 -11.85
N ILE A 232 0.03 4.06 -12.65
CA ILE A 232 0.29 2.75 -13.26
C ILE A 232 1.46 2.82 -14.25
N ILE A 233 1.49 3.83 -15.12
CA ILE A 233 2.59 4.02 -16.09
C ILE A 233 3.92 4.19 -15.35
N ILE A 234 3.94 5.00 -14.28
CA ILE A 234 5.12 5.19 -13.44
C ILE A 234 5.54 3.88 -12.76
N CYS A 235 4.60 3.09 -12.21
CA CYS A 235 4.92 1.78 -11.64
C CYS A 235 5.63 0.86 -12.63
N VAL A 236 5.15 0.80 -13.89
CA VAL A 236 5.77 0.02 -14.96
C VAL A 236 7.15 0.57 -15.30
N ALA A 237 7.29 1.89 -15.45
CA ALA A 237 8.57 2.53 -15.75
C ALA A 237 9.61 2.28 -14.65
N VAL A 238 9.23 2.44 -13.38
CA VAL A 238 10.08 2.20 -12.21
C VAL A 238 10.47 0.73 -12.11
N PHE A 239 9.56 -0.21 -12.42
CA PHE A 239 9.87 -1.63 -12.48
C PHE A 239 10.91 -1.95 -13.56
N LEU A 240 10.75 -1.42 -14.77
CA LEU A 240 11.69 -1.61 -15.87
C LEU A 240 13.06 -1.02 -15.56
N LEU A 241 13.12 0.19 -14.99
CA LEU A 241 14.37 0.82 -14.56
C LEU A 241 15.07 0.01 -13.46
N SER A 242 14.29 -0.48 -12.48
CA SER A 242 14.81 -1.32 -11.40
C SER A 242 15.41 -2.63 -11.93
N GLY A 243 14.71 -3.29 -12.85
CA GLY A 243 15.18 -4.52 -13.48
C GLY A 243 16.43 -4.32 -14.34
N TRP A 244 16.46 -3.26 -15.16
CA TRP A 244 17.62 -2.94 -16.00
C TRP A 244 18.87 -2.61 -15.17
N MET A 245 18.71 -1.82 -14.10
CA MET A 245 19.83 -1.48 -13.21
C MET A 245 20.36 -2.70 -12.47
N ALA A 246 19.47 -3.56 -12.00
CA ALA A 246 19.85 -4.78 -11.31
C ALA A 246 20.54 -5.76 -12.25
N ASP A 247 20.04 -5.95 -13.46
CA ASP A 247 20.62 -6.87 -14.44
C ASP A 247 22.05 -6.44 -14.83
N LYS A 248 22.28 -5.15 -15.09
CA LYS A 248 23.61 -4.65 -15.50
C LYS A 248 24.63 -4.48 -14.38
N LYS A 249 24.20 -4.22 -13.14
CA LYS A 249 25.11 -3.79 -12.06
C LYS A 249 25.14 -4.73 -10.85
N LEU A 250 24.14 -5.61 -10.69
CA LEU A 250 24.10 -6.62 -9.62
C LEU A 250 24.46 -8.02 -10.11
N SER A 251 24.40 -8.31 -11.42
CA SER A 251 24.94 -9.56 -11.96
C SER A 251 26.46 -9.48 -12.06
N VAL A 252 27.14 -10.04 -11.05
CA VAL A 252 28.55 -10.48 -11.15
C VAL A 252 28.59 -11.94 -10.75
#